data_AF-A0A9W7F833-F1
#
_entry.id   AF-A0A9W7F833-F1
#
_cell.length_a   1.000
_cell.length_b   1.000
_cell.length_c   1.000
_cell.angle_alpha   90.00
_cell.angle_beta   90.00
_cell.angle_gamma   90.00
#
_symmetry.space_group_name_H-M   'P 1'
#
loop_
_entity.id
_entity.type
_entity.pdbx_description
1 polymer ?
#
loop_
_entity_poly.entity_id
_entity_poly.type
_entity_poly.pdbx_seq_one_letter_code
_entity_poly.pdbx_strand_id
1 'polypeptide(L)'
;MRLSNDWSSGGDAGGGSMERLEFTISSSGLVTEKVTGVTGPSCKIVTEEINKMLGEVLEVEETSEMYEETISETNVVEEKASW
;
A
#
# COMPACT_ATOMS: atom_id res chain seq x y z
N MET A 1 1.77 22.84 41.09
CA MET A 1 1.11 21.94 40.11
C MET A 1 0.47 22.77 39.01
N ARG A 2 1.07 22.81 37.82
CA ARG A 2 0.34 23.06 36.56
C ARG A 2 0.42 21.74 35.80
N LEU A 3 -0.74 21.13 35.55
CA LEU A 3 -0.88 19.95 34.71
C LEU A 3 -0.86 20.47 33.27
N SER A 4 0.21 20.17 32.52
CA SER A 4 0.25 20.40 31.09
C SER A 4 -0.63 19.34 30.42
N ASN A 5 -1.72 19.78 29.81
CA ASN A 5 -2.54 18.97 28.92
C ASN A 5 -1.93 19.05 27.51
N ASP A 6 -0.87 18.28 27.26
CA ASP A 6 -0.32 18.07 25.92
C ASP A 6 -1.12 16.97 25.23
N TRP A 7 -2.31 17.32 24.75
CA TRP A 7 -3.00 16.57 23.70
C TRP A 7 -2.22 16.81 22.40
N SER A 8 -1.13 16.07 22.21
CA SER A 8 -0.51 15.92 20.90
C SER A 8 -1.31 14.89 20.13
N SER A 9 -2.25 15.37 19.32
CA SER A 9 -2.71 14.65 18.13
C SER A 9 -1.53 14.44 17.19
N GLY A 10 -0.74 13.41 17.45
CA GLY A 10 0.27 12.88 16.53
C GLY A 10 -0.28 11.63 15.86
N GLY A 11 -1.43 11.77 15.18
CA GLY A 11 -1.94 10.74 14.30
C GLY A 11 -1.12 10.80 13.02
N ASP A 12 -0.17 9.87 12.91
CA ASP A 12 0.57 9.50 11.71
C ASP A 12 -0.37 9.48 10.50
N ALA A 13 -0.41 10.58 9.75
CA ALA A 13 -1.03 10.63 8.43
C ALA A 13 0.01 10.11 7.44
N GLY A 14 0.34 8.83 7.56
CA GLY A 14 1.13 8.12 6.57
C GLY A 14 0.50 8.34 5.20
N GLY A 15 1.27 8.90 4.28
CA GLY A 15 0.89 9.13 2.89
C GLY A 15 0.78 7.83 2.09
N GLY A 16 0.05 6.85 2.62
CA GLY A 16 -0.38 5.67 1.89
C GLY A 16 -1.63 6.04 1.10
N SER A 17 -1.56 5.90 -0.22
CA SER A 17 -2.76 5.78 -1.05
C SER A 17 -3.66 4.70 -0.44
N MET A 18 -4.98 4.92 -0.44
CA MET A 18 -5.91 3.90 0.05
C MET A 18 -5.77 2.64 -0.81
N GLU A 19 -5.33 1.56 -0.19
CA GLU A 19 -5.27 0.24 -0.82
C GLU A 19 -6.70 -0.25 -1.10
N ARG A 20 -6.92 -0.76 -2.32
CA ARG A 20 -8.21 -1.28 -2.75
C ARG A 20 -8.04 -2.56 -3.55
N LEU A 21 -8.88 -3.53 -3.21
CA LEU A 21 -9.02 -4.80 -3.91
C LEU A 21 -10.43 -4.89 -4.49
N GLU A 22 -10.52 -5.07 -5.80
CA GLU A 22 -11.79 -5.15 -6.53
C GLU A 22 -11.91 -6.48 -7.27
N PHE A 23 -13.08 -7.09 -7.18
CA PHE A 23 -13.42 -8.33 -7.90
C PHE A 23 -14.62 -8.08 -8.80
N THR A 24 -14.45 -8.37 -10.08
CA THR A 24 -15.56 -8.44 -11.04
C THR A 24 -15.82 -9.90 -11.38
N ILE A 25 -17.04 -10.37 -11.09
CA ILE A 25 -17.46 -11.73 -11.38
C ILE A 25 -18.36 -11.68 -12.62
N SER A 26 -17.95 -12.36 -13.69
CA SER A 26 -18.76 -12.48 -14.89
C SER A 26 -19.87 -13.54 -14.72
N SER A 27 -20.90 -13.47 -15.54
CA SER A 27 -21.94 -14.52 -15.61
C SER A 27 -21.41 -15.89 -16.05
N SER A 28 -20.24 -15.91 -16.71
CA SER A 28 -19.52 -17.15 -17.05
C SER A 28 -18.71 -17.73 -15.89
N GLY A 29 -18.66 -17.06 -14.73
CA GLY A 29 -17.93 -17.50 -13.54
C GLY A 29 -16.45 -17.12 -13.54
N LEU A 30 -15.98 -16.33 -14.51
CA LEU A 30 -14.63 -15.78 -14.49
C LEU A 30 -14.55 -14.63 -13.48
N VAL A 31 -13.43 -14.55 -12.77
CA VAL A 31 -13.15 -13.51 -11.80
C VAL A 31 -12.00 -12.66 -12.32
N THR A 32 -12.21 -11.36 -12.42
CA THR A 32 -11.15 -10.38 -12.67
C THR A 32 -10.82 -9.70 -11.35
N GLU A 33 -9.57 -9.85 -10.91
CA GLU A 33 -9.00 -9.15 -9.76
C GLU A 33 -8.35 -7.84 -10.21
N LYS A 34 -8.52 -6.77 -9.43
CA LYS A 34 -7.77 -5.52 -9.58
C LYS A 34 -7.27 -5.03 -8.22
N VAL A 35 -5.95 -4.93 -8.10
CA VAL A 35 -5.25 -4.36 -6.95
C VAL A 35 -4.82 -2.93 -7.28
N THR A 36 -5.10 -1.98 -6.38
CA THR A 36 -4.67 -0.58 -6.48
C THR A 36 -4.24 -0.06 -5.11
N GLY A 37 -3.40 0.98 -5.09
CA GLY A 37 -2.85 1.56 -3.87
C GLY A 37 -1.67 0.77 -3.27
N VAL A 38 -1.29 -0.35 -3.88
CA VAL A 38 -0.10 -1.13 -3.48
C VAL A 38 0.97 -0.91 -4.55
N THR A 39 2.13 -0.38 -4.15
CA THR A 39 3.23 -0.06 -5.07
C THR A 39 4.38 -1.04 -4.97
N GLY A 40 5.18 -1.11 -6.03
CA GLY A 40 6.42 -1.87 -6.06
C GLY A 40 6.24 -3.39 -5.90
N PRO A 41 7.26 -4.09 -5.35
CA PRO A 41 7.24 -5.55 -5.21
C PRO A 41 6.06 -6.10 -4.39
N SER A 42 5.56 -5.31 -3.44
CA SER A 42 4.39 -5.66 -2.63
C SER A 42 3.13 -5.87 -3.49
N CYS A 43 2.97 -5.07 -4.55
CA CYS A 43 1.84 -5.20 -5.49
C CYS A 43 1.80 -6.59 -6.10
N LYS A 44 2.97 -7.07 -6.58
CA LYS A 44 3.11 -8.39 -7.17
C LYS A 44 2.83 -9.52 -6.17
N ILE A 45 3.38 -9.42 -4.95
CA ILE A 45 3.19 -10.45 -3.92
C ILE A 45 1.70 -10.58 -3.56
N VAL A 46 1.01 -9.46 -3.37
CA VAL A 46 -0.42 -9.46 -3.04
C VAL A 46 -1.23 -10.11 -4.15
N THR A 47 -1.00 -9.71 -5.41
CA THR A 47 -1.67 -10.28 -6.58
C THR A 47 -1.42 -11.79 -6.71
N GLU A 48 -0.19 -12.28 -6.49
CA GLU A 48 0.12 -13.71 -6.59
C GLU A 48 -0.59 -14.55 -5.51
N GLU A 49 -0.65 -14.05 -4.27
CA GLU A 49 -1.32 -14.76 -3.18
C GLU A 49 -2.84 -14.81 -3.37
N ILE A 50 -3.44 -13.74 -3.90
CA ILE A 50 -4.89 -13.70 -4.19
C ILE A 50 -5.23 -14.66 -5.33
N ASN A 51 -4.46 -14.65 -6.41
CA ASN A 51 -4.67 -15.55 -7.55
C ASN A 51 -4.61 -17.04 -7.16
N LYS A 52 -3.70 -17.42 -6.25
CA LYS A 52 -3.66 -18.80 -5.71
C LYS A 52 -4.95 -19.21 -5.02
N MET A 53 -5.67 -18.28 -4.41
CA MET A 53 -6.95 -18.54 -3.74
C MET A 53 -8.13 -18.60 -4.73
N LEU A 54 -8.06 -17.84 -5.83
CA LEU A 54 -9.12 -17.78 -6.84
C LEU A 54 -9.12 -18.99 -7.80
N GLY A 55 -7.96 -19.58 -8.07
CA GLY A 55 -7.85 -20.80 -8.88
C GLY A 55 -6.91 -20.65 -10.08
N GLU A 56 -7.34 -21.13 -11.24
CA GLU A 56 -6.55 -21.06 -12.48
C GLU A 56 -6.50 -19.62 -13.01
N VAL A 57 -5.29 -19.13 -13.26
CA VAL A 57 -5.04 -17.79 -13.81
C VAL A 57 -4.97 -17.88 -15.33
N LEU A 58 -5.88 -17.17 -16.01
CA LEU A 58 -5.91 -17.11 -17.47
C LEU A 58 -4.99 -16.01 -18.02
N GLU A 59 -4.91 -14.88 -17.32
CA GLU A 59 -4.18 -13.69 -17.74
C GLU A 59 -3.77 -12.85 -16.53
N VAL A 60 -2.63 -12.15 -16.64
CA VAL A 60 -2.14 -11.18 -15.65
C VAL A 60 -1.73 -9.91 -16.39
N GLU A 61 -2.26 -8.77 -15.97
CA GLU A 61 -1.90 -7.44 -16.48
C GLU A 61 -1.33 -6.59 -15.34
N GLU A 62 -0.13 -6.03 -15.53
CA GLU A 62 0.54 -5.21 -14.52
C GLU A 62 0.08 -3.75 -14.62
N THR A 63 -0.20 -3.12 -13.47
CA THR A 63 -0.50 -1.68 -13.41
C THR A 63 0.78 -0.87 -13.26
N SER A 64 0.72 0.43 -13.58
CA SER A 64 1.86 1.34 -13.38
C SER A 64 2.39 1.35 -11.93
N GLU A 65 1.53 1.07 -10.95
CA GLU A 65 1.88 1.02 -9.52
C GLU A 65 2.90 -0.08 -9.20
N MET A 66 2.92 -1.17 -9.98
CA MET A 66 3.93 -2.23 -9.84
C MET A 66 5.35 -1.67 -10.05
N TYR A 67 5.49 -0.70 -10.94
CA TYR A 67 6.76 -0.09 -11.30
C TYR A 67 7.10 1.15 -10.47
N GLU A 68 6.22 1.56 -9.56
CA GLU A 68 6.42 2.74 -8.72
C GLU A 68 7.30 2.39 -7.51
N GLU A 69 8.43 3.06 -7.36
CA GLU A 69 9.32 2.90 -6.21
C GLU A 69 8.82 3.73 -5.03
N THR A 70 8.67 3.11 -3.86
CA THR A 70 8.39 3.85 -2.63
C THR A 70 9.69 4.50 -2.14
N ILE A 71 9.87 5.79 -2.41
CA ILE A 71 10.95 6.55 -1.78
C ILE A 71 10.56 6.76 -0.32
N SER A 72 11.09 5.93 0.59
CA SER A 72 10.95 6.17 2.02
C SER A 72 11.79 7.40 2.39
N GLU A 73 11.14 8.54 2.62
CA GLU A 73 11.79 9.73 3.20
C GLU A 73 12.25 9.38 4.62
N THR A 74 13.49 8.90 4.75
CA THR A 74 14.13 8.79 6.07
C THR A 74 14.47 10.19 6.52
N ASN A 75 13.61 10.78 7.37
CA ASN A 75 13.88 12.05 8.03
C ASN A 75 14.99 11.84 9.06
N VAL A 76 16.26 11.85 8.61
CA VAL A 76 17.41 11.91 9.52
C VAL A 76 17.47 13.34 10.05
N VAL A 77 16.86 13.56 11.21
CA VAL A 77 17.01 14.82 11.94
C VAL A 77 18.43 14.83 12.50
N GLU A 78 19.38 15.33 11.72
CA GLU A 78 20.72 15.62 12.23
C GLU A 78 20.60 16.79 13.22
N GLU A 79 20.50 16.46 14.50
CA GLU A 79 20.69 17.43 15.58
C GLU A 79 22.10 18.01 15.45
N LYS A 80 22.20 19.23 14.94
CA LYS A 80 23.46 19.97 14.94
C LYS A 80 23.88 20.22 16.39
N ALA A 81 24.85 19.43 16.86
CA ALA A 81 25.60 19.77 18.04
C ALA A 81 26.31 21.12 17.79
N SER A 82 25.78 22.14 18.45
CA SER A 82 26.40 23.45 18.63
C SER A 82 27.65 23.28 19.51
N TRP A 83 28.81 23.60 18.96
CA TRP A 83 29.99 24.00 19.72
C TRP A 83 30.66 25.22 19.08
#